data_AF-A0AAW2XSZ0-F1
#
_entry.id   AF-A0AAW2XSZ0-F1
#
_cell.length_a   1.000
_cell.length_b   1.000
_cell.length_c   1.000
_cell.angle_alpha   90.00
_cell.angle_beta   90.00
_cell.angle_gamma   90.00
#
_symmetry.space_group_name_H-M   'P 1'
#
loop_
_entity.id
_entity.type
_entity.pdbx_description
1 polymer ?
#
loop_
_entity_poly.entity_id
_entity_poly.type
_entity_poly.pdbx_seq_one_letter_code
_entity_poly.pdbx_strand_id
1 'polypeptide(L)'
;MVDKGIEIFNSMVNDHSVEPSAEHYSCIVDMLGRAGRLKEAEELLYQIPGGPGISVLQSLLGACRVYGNVEIAIRVSDALIAMEPNESGSYVLMSNLFAETGKWEKVAKMRTMMRDRKVTKEVGFSWADVGDVDNSVYLHGFSSGDKSHPLSKEIYLMAELLGSEMKRRRADSVNI
;
A
#
# COMPACT_ATOMS: atom_id res chain seq x y z
N MET A 1 -0.44 22.70 10.00
CA MET A 1 0.88 22.69 9.32
C MET A 1 0.74 22.79 7.81
N VAL A 2 -0.30 22.19 7.20
CA VAL A 2 -0.51 22.19 5.74
C VAL A 2 -0.58 23.60 5.14
N ASP A 3 -1.40 24.49 5.71
CA ASP A 3 -1.58 25.83 5.14
C ASP A 3 -0.28 26.64 5.13
N LYS A 4 0.55 26.49 6.17
CA LYS A 4 1.87 27.15 6.20
C LYS A 4 2.82 26.56 5.17
N GLY A 5 2.74 25.25 4.90
CA GLY A 5 3.51 24.61 3.84
C GLY A 5 3.14 25.15 2.45
N ILE A 6 1.85 25.32 2.19
CA ILE A 6 1.34 25.93 0.95
C ILE A 6 1.79 27.40 0.84
N GLU A 7 1.71 28.16 1.92
CA GLU A 7 2.16 29.55 1.96
C GLU A 7 3.65 29.66 1.59
N ILE A 8 4.50 28.81 2.17
CA ILE A 8 5.94 28.76 1.88
C ILE A 8 6.20 28.34 0.43
N PHE A 9 5.47 27.33 -0.07
CA PHE A 9 5.61 26.90 -1.47
C PHE A 9 5.26 28.02 -2.45
N ASN A 10 4.18 28.76 -2.17
CA ASN A 10 3.75 29.88 -3.01
C ASN A 10 4.72 31.08 -2.92
N SER A 11 5.32 31.33 -1.74
CA SER A 11 6.28 32.42 -1.58
C SER A 11 7.58 32.20 -2.37
N MET A 12 7.93 30.94 -2.69
CA MET A 12 9.09 30.64 -3.53
C MET A 12 9.04 31.42 -4.85
N VAL A 13 7.91 31.38 -5.55
CA VAL A 13 7.74 32.11 -6.82
C VAL A 13 7.46 33.59 -6.56
N ASN A 14 6.52 33.89 -5.68
CA ASN A 14 5.97 35.25 -5.54
C ASN A 14 6.94 36.24 -4.89
N ASP A 15 7.71 35.78 -3.90
CA ASP A 15 8.50 36.66 -3.03
C ASP A 15 10.02 36.44 -3.20
N HIS A 16 10.42 35.28 -3.72
CA HIS A 16 11.83 34.87 -3.78
C HIS A 16 12.33 34.55 -5.20
N SER A 17 11.47 34.57 -6.22
CA SER A 17 11.82 34.24 -7.61
C SER A 17 12.51 32.88 -7.76
N VAL A 18 12.14 31.91 -6.92
CA VAL A 18 12.62 30.53 -6.93
C VAL A 18 11.57 29.65 -7.61
N GLU A 19 11.95 29.04 -8.73
CA GLU A 19 11.10 28.08 -9.42
C GLU A 19 11.04 26.75 -8.63
N PRO A 20 9.84 26.24 -8.28
CA PRO A 20 9.74 24.99 -7.55
C PRO A 20 10.14 23.78 -8.42
N SER A 21 11.01 22.92 -7.88
CA SER A 21 11.39 21.66 -8.53
C SER A 21 10.34 20.57 -8.34
N ALA A 22 10.45 19.47 -9.10
CA ALA A 22 9.57 18.31 -8.97
C ALA A 22 9.54 17.73 -7.53
N GLU A 23 10.64 17.82 -6.79
CA GLU A 23 10.74 17.41 -5.39
C GLU A 23 9.89 18.33 -4.48
N HIS A 24 9.90 19.64 -4.73
CA HIS A 24 9.07 20.58 -3.96
C HIS A 24 7.58 20.28 -4.17
N TYR A 25 7.15 20.10 -5.42
CA TYR A 25 5.78 19.68 -5.71
C TYR A 25 5.43 18.36 -5.02
N SER A 26 6.31 17.35 -5.11
CA SER A 26 6.09 16.03 -4.49
C SER A 26 5.89 16.14 -2.97
N CYS A 27 6.65 17.01 -2.30
CA CYS A 27 6.47 17.30 -0.87
C CYS A 27 5.10 17.90 -0.56
N ILE A 28 4.60 18.82 -1.38
CA ILE A 28 3.28 19.43 -1.16
C ILE A 28 2.15 18.43 -1.46
N VAL A 29 2.27 17.62 -2.51
CA VAL A 29 1.30 16.54 -2.82
C VAL A 29 1.22 15.53 -1.67
N ASP A 30 2.36 15.05 -1.15
CA ASP A 30 2.39 14.14 0.01
C ASP A 30 1.74 14.77 1.25
N MET A 31 2.06 16.05 1.52
CA MET A 31 1.50 16.80 2.65
C MET A 31 -0.03 16.97 2.55
N LEU A 32 -0.54 17.38 1.37
CA LEU A 32 -1.97 17.52 1.10
C LEU A 32 -2.68 16.16 1.18
N GLY A 33 -2.06 15.11 0.63
CA GLY A 33 -2.54 13.73 0.67
C GLY A 33 -2.75 13.26 2.11
N ARG A 34 -1.74 13.40 2.96
CA ARG A 34 -1.80 13.04 4.39
C ARG A 34 -2.79 13.87 5.21
N ALA A 35 -3.23 15.01 4.68
CA ALA A 35 -4.24 15.86 5.30
C ALA A 35 -5.67 15.58 4.79
N GLY A 36 -5.83 14.67 3.83
CA GLY A 36 -7.11 14.37 3.19
C GLY A 36 -7.56 15.39 2.14
N ARG A 37 -6.70 16.36 1.78
CA ARG A 37 -6.96 17.37 0.74
C ARG A 37 -6.66 16.80 -0.64
N LEU A 38 -7.29 15.68 -0.97
CA LEU A 38 -6.92 14.85 -2.12
C LEU A 38 -7.12 15.52 -3.48
N LYS A 39 -8.15 16.36 -3.63
CA LYS A 39 -8.39 17.09 -4.87
C LYS A 39 -7.26 18.07 -5.16
N GLU A 40 -6.87 18.86 -4.17
CA GLU A 40 -5.75 19.79 -4.28
C GLU A 40 -4.43 19.06 -4.51
N ALA A 41 -4.25 17.91 -3.86
CA ALA A 41 -3.08 17.05 -4.10
C ALA A 41 -3.02 16.55 -5.55
N GLU A 42 -4.15 16.14 -6.13
CA GLU A 42 -4.25 15.70 -7.52
C GLU A 42 -4.03 16.86 -8.51
N GLU A 43 -4.59 18.04 -8.24
CA GLU A 43 -4.38 19.23 -9.07
C GLU A 43 -2.90 19.60 -9.14
N LEU A 44 -2.21 19.57 -7.99
CA LEU A 44 -0.79 19.90 -7.91
C LEU A 44 0.10 18.80 -8.52
N LEU A 45 -0.32 17.54 -8.45
CA LEU A 45 0.35 16.41 -9.10
C LEU A 45 0.50 16.63 -10.62
N TYR A 46 -0.54 17.17 -11.26
CA TYR A 46 -0.52 17.46 -12.71
C TYR A 46 0.30 18.69 -13.09
N GLN A 47 0.71 19.51 -12.11
CA GLN A 47 1.57 20.68 -12.32
C GLN A 47 3.06 20.35 -12.19
N ILE A 48 3.42 19.11 -11.83
CA ILE A 48 4.82 18.70 -11.67
C ILE A 48 5.58 18.86 -13.01
N PRO A 49 6.66 19.66 -13.04
CA PRO A 49 7.50 19.78 -14.23
C PRO A 49 8.09 18.43 -14.64
N GLY A 50 7.85 18.02 -15.89
CA GLY A 50 8.28 16.70 -16.39
C GLY A 50 7.35 15.54 -15.99
N GLY A 51 6.25 15.82 -15.30
CA GLY A 51 5.25 14.84 -14.88
C GLY A 51 5.56 14.18 -13.52
N PRO A 52 4.57 13.52 -12.92
CA PRO A 52 4.73 12.91 -11.60
C PRO A 52 5.62 11.66 -11.64
N GLY A 53 6.52 11.57 -10.66
CA GLY A 53 7.30 10.36 -10.41
C GLY A 53 6.48 9.25 -9.74
N ILE A 54 7.03 8.04 -9.71
CA ILE A 54 6.43 6.86 -9.06
C ILE A 54 6.13 7.11 -7.59
N SER A 55 7.06 7.73 -6.85
CA SER A 55 6.94 7.95 -5.40
C SER A 55 5.75 8.84 -5.03
N VAL A 56 5.54 9.93 -5.76
CA VAL A 56 4.42 10.86 -5.49
C VAL A 56 3.07 10.25 -5.87
N LEU A 57 3.01 9.44 -6.93
CA LEU A 57 1.81 8.67 -7.29
C LEU A 57 1.48 7.64 -6.20
N GLN A 58 2.47 6.89 -5.72
CA GLN A 58 2.29 5.94 -4.62
C GLN A 58 1.82 6.62 -3.33
N SER A 59 2.37 7.79 -3.00
CA SER A 59 1.94 8.58 -1.84
C SER A 59 0.48 9.00 -1.96
N LEU A 60 0.09 9.63 -3.08
CA LEU A 60 -1.29 10.07 -3.29
C LEU A 60 -2.28 8.89 -3.32
N LEU A 61 -1.89 7.76 -3.92
CA LEU A 61 -2.70 6.55 -3.93
C LEU A 61 -2.90 5.98 -2.51
N GLY A 62 -1.84 5.98 -1.70
CA GLY A 62 -1.90 5.61 -0.30
C GLY A 62 -2.87 6.50 0.49
N ALA A 63 -2.83 7.81 0.26
CA ALA A 63 -3.77 8.76 0.84
C ALA A 63 -5.22 8.49 0.37
N CYS A 64 -5.43 8.22 -0.92
CA CYS A 64 -6.75 7.86 -1.43
C CYS A 64 -7.34 6.63 -0.75
N ARG A 65 -6.52 5.62 -0.43
CA ARG A 65 -6.96 4.46 0.36
C ARG A 65 -7.37 4.87 1.78
N VAL A 66 -6.54 5.66 2.47
CA VAL A 66 -6.81 6.08 3.86
C VAL A 66 -8.12 6.87 3.98
N TYR A 67 -8.40 7.74 3.01
CA TYR A 67 -9.60 8.59 3.00
C TYR A 67 -10.75 8.04 2.14
N GLY A 68 -10.61 6.83 1.59
CA GLY A 68 -11.66 6.16 0.82
C GLY A 68 -12.04 6.82 -0.52
N ASN A 69 -11.16 7.63 -1.12
CA ASN A 69 -11.45 8.29 -2.39
C ASN A 69 -11.08 7.40 -3.60
N VAL A 70 -12.06 6.63 -4.04
CA VAL A 70 -11.90 5.67 -5.14
C VAL A 70 -11.67 6.34 -6.49
N GLU A 71 -12.23 7.53 -6.72
CA GLU A 71 -12.17 8.20 -8.02
C GLU A 71 -10.76 8.66 -8.36
N ILE A 72 -10.09 9.32 -7.42
CA ILE A 72 -8.69 9.74 -7.56
C ILE A 72 -7.78 8.51 -7.59
N ALA A 73 -8.04 7.51 -6.73
CA ALA A 73 -7.26 6.27 -6.70
C ALA A 73 -7.19 5.57 -8.07
N ILE A 74 -8.29 5.57 -8.83
CA ILE A 74 -8.34 5.00 -10.18
C ILE A 74 -7.38 5.74 -11.11
N ARG A 75 -7.47 7.07 -11.19
CA ARG A 75 -6.63 7.87 -12.11
C ARG A 75 -5.16 7.75 -11.78
N VAL A 76 -4.81 7.86 -10.50
CA VAL A 76 -3.43 7.75 -10.01
C VAL A 76 -2.87 6.34 -10.28
N SER A 77 -3.67 5.31 -10.10
CA SER A 77 -3.24 3.92 -10.33
C SER A 77 -3.10 3.59 -11.80
N ASP A 78 -3.95 4.11 -12.67
CA ASP A 78 -3.82 3.94 -14.12
C ASP A 78 -2.49 4.54 -14.61
N ALA A 79 -2.10 5.71 -14.09
CA ALA A 79 -0.78 6.30 -14.35
C ALA A 79 0.36 5.42 -13.81
N LEU A 80 0.25 4.95 -12.57
CA LEU A 80 1.27 4.11 -11.94
C LEU A 80 1.46 2.77 -12.66
N ILE A 81 0.38 2.11 -13.08
CA ILE A 81 0.41 0.86 -13.86
C ILE A 81 1.00 1.09 -15.26
N ALA A 82 0.81 2.28 -15.84
CA ALA A 82 1.46 2.62 -17.12
C ALA A 82 2.98 2.78 -16.97
N MET A 83 3.45 3.28 -15.82
CA MET A 83 4.88 3.46 -15.53
C MET A 83 5.56 2.15 -15.11
N GLU A 84 4.90 1.37 -14.25
CA GLU A 84 5.43 0.11 -13.70
C GLU A 84 4.48 -1.06 -14.01
N PRO A 85 4.31 -1.45 -15.29
CA PRO A 85 3.34 -2.46 -15.68
C PRO A 85 3.63 -3.86 -15.13
N ASN A 86 4.87 -4.10 -14.70
CA ASN A 86 5.30 -5.39 -14.17
C ASN A 86 5.31 -5.44 -12.64
N GLU A 87 5.10 -4.32 -11.97
CA GLU A 87 5.13 -4.25 -10.51
C GLU A 87 3.77 -4.65 -9.93
N SER A 88 3.76 -5.53 -8.94
CA SER A 88 2.54 -6.13 -8.41
C SER A 88 1.76 -5.22 -7.48
N GLY A 89 2.45 -4.31 -6.79
CA GLY A 89 1.87 -3.46 -5.74
C GLY A 89 0.64 -2.69 -6.19
N SER A 90 0.70 -2.03 -7.34
CA SER A 90 -0.38 -1.19 -7.88
C SER A 90 -1.65 -1.99 -8.21
N TYR A 91 -1.49 -3.17 -8.82
CA TYR A 91 -2.62 -4.05 -9.12
C TYR A 91 -3.28 -4.59 -7.85
N VAL A 92 -2.47 -5.02 -6.88
CA VAL A 92 -2.97 -5.57 -5.62
C VAL A 92 -3.71 -4.49 -4.84
N LEU A 93 -3.15 -3.28 -4.75
CA LEU A 93 -3.77 -2.15 -4.06
C LEU A 93 -5.12 -1.78 -4.70
N MET A 94 -5.19 -1.70 -6.03
CA MET A 94 -6.44 -1.44 -6.75
C MET A 94 -7.46 -2.56 -6.61
N SER A 95 -7.01 -3.82 -6.69
CA SER A 95 -7.86 -4.97 -6.45
C SER A 95 -8.50 -4.93 -5.06
N ASN A 96 -7.75 -4.53 -4.03
CA ASN A 96 -8.28 -4.42 -2.67
C ASN A 96 -9.28 -3.27 -2.54
N LEU A 97 -8.94 -2.10 -3.07
CA LEU A 97 -9.81 -0.91 -3.04
C LEU A 97 -11.13 -1.14 -3.81
N PHE A 98 -11.11 -1.88 -4.91
CA PHE A 98 -12.34 -2.31 -5.59
C PHE A 98 -13.12 -3.36 -4.80
N ALA A 99 -12.45 -4.28 -4.12
CA ALA A 99 -13.12 -5.28 -3.27
C ALA A 99 -13.82 -4.63 -2.08
N GLU A 100 -13.18 -3.67 -1.42
CA GLU A 100 -13.74 -2.88 -0.31
C GLU A 100 -15.00 -2.11 -0.73
N THR A 101 -15.10 -1.70 -2.00
CA THR A 101 -16.27 -1.00 -2.55
C THR A 101 -17.23 -1.90 -3.33
N GLY A 102 -17.07 -3.23 -3.25
CA GLY A 102 -17.95 -4.21 -3.89
C GLY A 102 -17.90 -4.24 -5.42
N LYS A 103 -16.89 -3.60 -6.04
CA LYS A 103 -16.72 -3.51 -7.50
C LYS A 103 -16.01 -4.75 -8.06
N TRP A 104 -16.61 -5.93 -7.89
CA TRP A 104 -16.02 -7.23 -8.23
C TRP A 104 -15.61 -7.39 -9.69
N GLU A 105 -16.31 -6.75 -10.63
CA GLU A 105 -15.93 -6.73 -12.04
C GLU A 105 -14.54 -6.09 -12.24
N LYS A 106 -14.27 -4.98 -11.53
CA LYS A 106 -12.99 -4.29 -11.61
C LYS A 106 -11.88 -5.09 -10.92
N VAL A 107 -12.19 -5.79 -9.83
CA VAL A 107 -11.29 -6.78 -9.20
C VAL A 107 -10.90 -7.86 -10.20
N ALA A 108 -11.87 -8.43 -10.92
CA ALA A 108 -11.61 -9.44 -11.95
C ALA A 108 -10.72 -8.88 -13.07
N LYS A 109 -10.97 -7.64 -13.52
CA LYS A 109 -10.12 -6.96 -14.51
C LYS A 109 -8.68 -6.83 -14.03
N MET A 110 -8.44 -6.38 -12.79
CA MET A 110 -7.09 -6.29 -12.22
C MET A 110 -6.38 -7.64 -12.23
N ARG A 111 -7.07 -8.70 -11.79
CA ARG A 111 -6.52 -10.07 -11.79
C ARG A 111 -6.21 -10.60 -13.19
N THR A 112 -7.04 -10.27 -14.17
CA THR A 112 -6.79 -10.63 -15.57
C THR A 112 -5.55 -9.92 -16.10
N MET A 113 -5.42 -8.61 -15.88
CA MET A 113 -4.22 -7.87 -16.30
C MET A 113 -2.95 -8.42 -15.65
N MET A 114 -3.00 -8.80 -14.36
CA MET A 114 -1.87 -9.44 -13.69
C MET A 114 -1.48 -10.77 -14.36
N ARG A 115 -2.46 -11.64 -14.68
CA ARG A 115 -2.20 -12.91 -15.37
C ARG A 115 -1.60 -12.69 -16.76
N ASP A 116 -2.19 -11.80 -17.54
CA ASP A 116 -1.77 -11.53 -18.93
C ASP A 116 -0.35 -10.97 -18.97
N ARG A 117 0.01 -10.13 -17.98
CA ARG A 117 1.34 -9.54 -17.83
C ARG A 117 2.31 -10.40 -17.01
N LYS A 118 1.89 -11.59 -16.57
CA LYS A 118 2.66 -12.50 -15.70
C LYS A 118 3.16 -11.84 -14.41
N VAL A 119 2.44 -10.84 -13.93
CA VAL A 119 2.69 -10.16 -12.65
C VAL A 119 2.18 -11.06 -11.55
N THR A 120 3.08 -11.49 -10.68
CA THR A 120 2.73 -12.23 -9.47
C THR A 120 2.84 -11.31 -8.28
N LYS A 121 1.89 -11.41 -7.35
CA LYS A 121 2.01 -10.69 -6.07
C LYS A 121 3.24 -11.23 -5.35
N GLU A 122 4.15 -10.34 -4.96
CA GLU A 122 5.19 -10.72 -4.02
C GLU A 122 4.54 -11.17 -2.71
N VAL A 123 4.81 -12.42 -2.35
CA VAL A 123 4.27 -12.98 -1.12
C VAL A 123 5.14 -12.48 0.03
N GLY A 124 4.52 -11.94 1.07
CA GLY A 124 5.26 -11.62 2.30
C GLY A 124 5.80 -12.89 2.93
N PHE A 125 7.08 -12.87 3.30
CA PHE A 125 7.75 -13.96 4.01
C PHE A 125 8.08 -13.53 5.44
N SER A 126 7.83 -14.41 6.40
CA SER A 126 8.32 -14.30 7.77
C SER A 126 9.24 -15.48 8.05
N TRP A 127 10.26 -15.28 8.90
CA TRP A 127 11.19 -16.32 9.27
C TRP A 127 11.15 -16.53 10.78
N ALA A 128 11.20 -17.79 11.22
CA ALA A 128 11.39 -18.14 12.61
C ALA A 128 12.70 -18.91 12.76
N ASP A 129 13.55 -18.47 13.68
CA ASP A 129 14.67 -19.26 14.16
C ASP A 129 14.15 -20.19 15.25
N VAL A 130 14.25 -21.50 15.02
CA VAL A 130 13.84 -22.52 15.99
C VAL A 130 14.99 -23.01 16.86
N GLY A 131 16.24 -22.58 16.56
CA GLY A 131 17.44 -22.98 17.27
C GLY A 131 17.70 -24.50 17.25
N ASP A 132 18.94 -24.89 17.49
CA ASP A 132 19.27 -26.26 17.88
C ASP A 132 20.23 -26.25 19.09
N VAL A 133 20.42 -27.42 19.70
CA VAL A 133 21.21 -27.68 20.91
C VAL A 133 22.64 -27.09 20.84
N ASP A 134 23.16 -26.83 19.63
CA ASP A 134 24.52 -26.35 19.37
C ASP A 134 24.62 -24.87 18.95
N ASN A 135 23.62 -24.03 19.24
CA ASN A 135 23.64 -22.59 18.90
C ASN A 135 23.68 -22.30 17.38
N SER A 136 23.25 -23.25 16.54
CA SER A 136 23.10 -23.06 15.10
C SER A 136 21.75 -22.40 14.79
N VAL A 137 21.77 -21.37 13.94
CA VAL A 137 20.55 -20.68 13.46
C VAL A 137 19.85 -21.62 12.48
N TYR A 138 18.60 -22.01 12.76
CA TYR A 138 17.80 -22.83 11.87
C TYR A 138 16.54 -22.07 11.47
N LEU A 139 16.61 -21.40 10.31
CA LEU A 139 15.55 -20.53 9.82
C LEU A 139 14.49 -21.32 9.04
N HIS A 140 13.26 -21.23 9.50
CA HIS A 140 12.09 -21.64 8.74
C HIS A 140 11.37 -20.43 8.15
N GLY A 141 11.23 -20.42 6.83
CA GLY A 141 10.45 -19.42 6.10
C GLY A 141 9.00 -19.83 6.01
N PHE A 142 8.12 -18.85 6.15
CA PHE A 142 6.67 -19.02 6.05
C PHE A 142 6.09 -17.92 5.20
N SER A 143 5.09 -18.28 4.40
CA SER A 143 4.27 -17.31 3.67
C SER A 143 2.80 -17.67 3.78
N SER A 144 1.91 -16.72 3.47
CA SER A 144 0.47 -16.91 3.64
C SER A 144 -0.05 -18.06 2.77
N GLY A 145 -0.56 -19.12 3.41
CA GLY A 145 -1.09 -20.30 2.73
C GLY A 145 -0.01 -21.30 2.29
N ASP A 146 1.25 -21.09 2.65
CA ASP A 146 2.34 -22.02 2.39
C ASP A 146 2.13 -23.35 3.12
N LYS A 147 2.44 -24.46 2.46
CA LYS A 147 2.38 -25.82 2.98
C LYS A 147 3.63 -26.63 2.65
N SER A 148 4.70 -25.98 2.18
CA SER A 148 5.96 -26.61 1.82
C SER A 148 6.71 -27.18 3.03
N HIS A 149 6.47 -26.63 4.22
CA HIS A 149 7.11 -27.10 5.46
C HIS A 149 6.71 -28.56 5.78
N PRO A 150 7.65 -29.45 6.14
CA PRO A 150 7.35 -30.86 6.47
C PRO A 150 6.32 -31.02 7.58
N LEU A 151 6.35 -30.13 8.58
CA LEU A 151 5.41 -30.08 9.70
C LEU A 151 4.22 -29.13 9.46
N SER A 152 3.87 -28.84 8.20
CA SER A 152 2.82 -27.87 7.89
C SER A 152 1.51 -28.22 8.59
N LYS A 153 1.10 -29.51 8.60
CA LYS A 153 -0.14 -29.95 9.24
C LYS A 153 -0.18 -29.59 10.73
N GLU A 154 0.88 -29.86 11.46
CA GLU A 154 1.03 -29.57 12.88
C GLU A 154 1.00 -28.07 13.16
N ILE A 155 1.71 -27.28 12.33
CA ILE A 155 1.74 -25.81 12.45
C ILE A 155 0.34 -25.23 12.26
N TYR A 156 -0.41 -25.67 11.24
CA TYR A 156 -1.78 -25.20 11.01
C TYR A 156 -2.72 -25.61 12.16
N LEU A 157 -2.61 -26.83 12.67
CA LEU A 157 -3.39 -27.27 13.85
C LEU A 157 -3.10 -26.41 15.08
N MET A 158 -1.82 -26.12 15.36
CA MET A 158 -1.44 -25.24 16.46
C MET A 158 -1.98 -23.82 16.27
N ALA A 159 -1.94 -23.27 15.06
CA ALA A 159 -2.51 -21.96 14.75
C ALA A 159 -4.04 -21.92 14.97
N GLU A 160 -4.76 -22.98 14.61
CA GLU A 160 -6.21 -23.10 14.85
C GLU A 160 -6.54 -23.18 16.35
N LEU A 161 -5.77 -23.95 17.12
CA LEU A 161 -5.92 -24.06 18.57
C LEU A 161 -5.67 -22.70 19.25
N LEU A 162 -4.57 -22.03 18.91
CA LEU A 162 -4.24 -20.69 19.42
C LEU A 162 -5.33 -19.67 19.05
N GLY A 163 -5.79 -19.68 17.79
CA GLY A 163 -6.86 -18.81 17.34
C GLY A 163 -8.17 -19.03 18.09
N SER A 164 -8.49 -20.28 18.43
CA SER A 164 -9.68 -20.63 19.23
C SER A 164 -9.57 -20.14 20.67
N GLU A 165 -8.41 -20.34 21.31
CA GLU A 165 -8.14 -19.86 22.67
C GLU A 165 -8.17 -18.32 22.76
N MET A 166 -7.61 -17.62 21.78
CA MET A 166 -7.65 -16.15 21.71
C MET A 166 -9.09 -15.61 21.62
N LYS A 167 -9.96 -16.26 20.84
CA LYS A 167 -11.37 -15.89 20.74
C LYS A 167 -12.11 -16.11 22.06
N ARG A 168 -11.86 -17.24 22.73
CA ARG A 168 -12.44 -17.56 24.04
C ARG A 168 -12.06 -16.50 25.07
N ARG A 169 -10.76 -16.20 25.21
CA ARG A 169 -10.28 -15.17 26.15
C ARG A 169 -10.83 -13.77 25.89
N ARG A 170 -11.03 -13.40 24.61
CA ARG A 170 -11.67 -12.12 24.24
C ARG A 170 -13.15 -12.08 24.63
N ALA A 171 -13.88 -13.18 24.46
CA ALA A 171 -15.28 -13.26 24.90
C ALA A 171 -15.39 -13.18 26.44
N ASP A 172 -14.47 -13.81 27.16
CA ASP A 172 -14.43 -13.79 28.63
C ASP A 172 -14.07 -12.39 29.19
N SER A 173 -13.33 -11.56 28.44
CA SER A 173 -12.93 -10.20 28.86
C SER A 173 -13.91 -9.09 28.49
N VAL A 174 -14.92 -9.36 27.66
CA VAL A 174 -16.01 -8.43 27.34
C VAL A 174 -17.22 -8.62 28.27
N ASN A 175 -17.24 -9.72 29.05
CA ASN A 175 -18.30 -10.05 30.00
C ASN A 175 -17.97 -9.66 31.47
N ILE A 176 -17.03 -8.74 31.68
CA ILE A 176 -16.67 -8.16 32.98
C ILE A 176 -16.96 -6.65 32.95
#